data_AF-A0A2N3EAH4-F1
#
_entry.id   AF-A0A2N3EAH4-F1
#
_cell.length_a   1.000
_cell.length_b   1.000
_cell.length_c   1.000
_cell.angle_alpha   90.00
_cell.angle_beta   90.00
_cell.angle_gamma   90.00
#
_symmetry.space_group_name_H-M   'P 1'
#
loop_
_entity.id
_entity.type
_entity.pdbx_description
1 polymer ?
#
loop_
_entity_poly.entity_id
_entity_poly.type
_entity_poly.pdbx_seq_one_letter_code
_entity_poly.pdbx_strand_id
1 'polypeptide(L)'
;MSTTLPKLFVAGLVVLHAGLLVWALMGFAEWFRLDVPWPPVANPLFPHGVLLAHWTSVLLTASLFLGGLALRWPATPTAVACGYAAMATVCLIETTTYLVHDARWLAMGLEYAAYIGIGLFLFRSAWAQAHFGGGADITG
;
A
#
# COMPACT_ATOMS: atom_id res chain seq x y z
N MET A 1 -17.40 -22.11 8.89
CA MET A 1 -17.37 -20.84 8.12
C MET A 1 -16.61 -21.10 6.83
N SER A 2 -17.13 -20.66 5.68
CA SER A 2 -16.55 -20.89 4.35
C SER A 2 -15.09 -20.43 4.29
N THR A 3 -14.16 -21.35 3.99
CA THR A 3 -12.72 -21.07 3.85
C THR A 3 -12.38 -20.32 2.56
N THR A 4 -13.37 -20.08 1.70
CA THR A 4 -13.20 -19.46 0.38
C THR A 4 -13.09 -17.93 0.46
N LEU A 5 -13.88 -17.28 1.32
CA LEU A 5 -13.93 -15.81 1.38
C LEU A 5 -12.58 -15.19 1.79
N PRO A 6 -11.88 -15.66 2.84
CA PRO A 6 -10.55 -15.12 3.19
C PRO A 6 -9.52 -15.36 2.09
N LYS A 7 -9.58 -16.51 1.40
CA LYS A 7 -8.66 -16.82 0.29
C LYS A 7 -8.87 -15.89 -0.90
N LEU A 8 -10.12 -15.62 -1.26
CA LEU A 8 -10.45 -14.66 -2.33
C LEU A 8 -10.01 -13.24 -1.95
N PHE A 9 -10.22 -12.84 -0.69
CA PHE A 9 -9.77 -11.54 -0.21
C PHE A 9 -8.25 -11.41 -0.31
N VAL A 10 -7.50 -12.41 0.18
CA VAL A 10 -6.03 -12.43 0.08
C VAL A 10 -5.57 -12.44 -1.37
N ALA A 11 -6.20 -13.22 -2.25
CA ALA A 11 -5.89 -13.19 -3.68
C ALA A 11 -6.09 -11.79 -4.29
N GLY A 12 -7.17 -11.11 -3.91
CA GLY A 12 -7.40 -9.71 -4.27
C GLY A 12 -6.30 -8.78 -3.75
N LEU A 13 -5.87 -8.95 -2.50
CA LEU A 13 -4.77 -8.16 -1.93
C LEU A 13 -3.44 -8.42 -2.64
N VAL A 14 -3.16 -9.67 -3.04
CA VAL A 14 -1.96 -10.00 -3.82
C VAL A 14 -1.97 -9.29 -5.16
N VAL A 15 -3.09 -9.34 -5.88
CA VAL A 15 -3.24 -8.63 -7.17
C VAL A 15 -3.07 -7.12 -6.98
N LEU A 16 -3.72 -6.55 -5.95
CA LEU A 16 -3.60 -5.12 -5.64
C LEU A 16 -2.16 -4.70 -5.37
N HIS A 17 -1.46 -5.39 -4.45
CA HIS A 17 -0.09 -5.01 -4.08
C HIS A 17 0.91 -5.32 -5.20
N ALA A 18 0.69 -6.35 -6.02
CA ALA A 18 1.50 -6.59 -7.21
C ALA A 18 1.33 -5.46 -8.24
N GLY A 19 0.09 -5.00 -8.45
CA GLY A 19 -0.19 -3.84 -9.29
C GLY A 19 0.47 -2.57 -8.76
N LEU A 20 0.36 -2.29 -7.45
CA LEU A 20 1.02 -1.16 -6.80
C LEU A 20 2.54 -1.24 -6.89
N LEU A 21 3.12 -2.43 -6.75
CA LEU A 21 4.55 -2.65 -6.89
C LEU A 21 5.02 -2.29 -8.30
N VAL A 22 4.35 -2.82 -9.33
CA VAL A 22 4.66 -2.51 -10.73
C VAL A 22 4.49 -1.01 -11.00
N TRP A 23 3.41 -0.41 -10.50
CA TRP A 23 3.14 1.02 -10.67
C TRP A 23 4.21 1.90 -10.02
N ALA A 24 4.64 1.57 -8.80
CA ALA A 24 5.73 2.30 -8.13
C ALA A 24 7.07 2.15 -8.88
N LEU A 25 7.37 0.97 -9.41
CA LEU A 25 8.55 0.74 -10.24
C LEU A 25 8.51 1.56 -11.55
N MET A 26 7.33 1.69 -12.17
CA MET A 26 7.15 2.57 -13.33
C MET A 26 7.41 4.03 -12.97
N GLY A 27 6.88 4.52 -11.84
CA GLY A 27 7.13 5.87 -11.34
C GLY A 27 8.60 6.16 -11.06
N PHE A 28 9.33 5.19 -10.49
CA PHE A 28 10.78 5.29 -10.36
C PHE A 28 11.52 5.23 -11.70
N ALA A 29 11.06 4.43 -12.66
CA ALA A 29 11.69 4.36 -13.97
C ALA A 29 11.57 5.68 -14.74
N GLU A 30 10.45 6.40 -14.62
CA GLU A 30 10.26 7.77 -15.13
C GLU A 30 11.26 8.77 -14.54
N TRP A 31 11.74 8.53 -13.33
CA TRP A 31 12.78 9.36 -12.70
C TRP A 31 14.14 9.25 -13.40
N PHE A 32 14.49 8.05 -13.87
CA PHE A 32 15.80 7.77 -14.47
C PHE A 32 15.79 7.84 -16.00
N ARG A 33 14.62 7.78 -16.64
CA ARG A 33 14.48 7.78 -18.10
C ARG A 33 13.37 8.72 -18.52
N LEU A 34 13.73 9.69 -19.38
CA LEU A 34 12.78 10.63 -19.97
C LEU A 34 11.88 9.97 -21.03
N ASP A 35 12.34 8.90 -21.69
CA ASP A 35 11.64 8.21 -22.78
C ASP A 35 11.14 6.81 -22.37
N VAL A 36 10.20 6.75 -21.42
CA VAL A 36 9.53 5.50 -21.07
C VAL A 36 8.48 5.11 -22.13
N PRO A 37 8.26 3.80 -22.41
CA PRO A 37 7.33 3.35 -23.45
C PRO A 37 5.85 3.34 -23.01
N TRP A 38 5.50 3.99 -21.92
CA TRP A 38 4.15 4.07 -21.38
C TRP A 38 3.73 5.53 -21.11
N PRO A 39 2.42 5.82 -21.00
CA PRO A 39 1.95 7.13 -20.60
C PRO A 39 2.47 7.52 -19.22
N PRO A 40 2.83 8.79 -18.97
CA PRO A 40 3.34 9.24 -17.68
C PRO A 40 2.43 8.84 -16.52
N VAL A 41 2.98 8.17 -15.53
CA VAL A 41 2.26 7.80 -14.29
C VAL A 41 2.49 8.81 -13.18
N ALA A 42 3.60 9.55 -13.21
CA ALA A 42 3.86 10.64 -12.28
C ALA A 42 2.95 11.85 -12.55
N ASN A 43 2.37 12.38 -11.48
CA ASN A 43 1.59 13.61 -11.56
C ASN A 43 2.55 14.81 -11.77
N PRO A 44 2.40 15.59 -12.85
CA PRO A 44 3.30 16.71 -13.15
C PRO A 44 3.20 17.86 -12.13
N LEU A 45 2.15 17.89 -11.30
CA LEU A 45 1.98 18.89 -10.25
C LEU A 45 2.81 18.60 -9.00
N PHE A 46 3.29 17.36 -8.83
CA PHE A 46 4.00 16.97 -7.62
C PHE A 46 5.50 17.26 -7.76
N PRO A 47 6.11 18.00 -6.82
CA PRO A 47 7.54 18.22 -6.84
C PRO A 47 8.27 16.90 -6.59
N HIS A 48 9.53 16.84 -7.04
CA HIS A 48 10.35 15.64 -6.96
C HIS A 48 10.37 15.03 -5.55
N GLY A 49 10.51 15.83 -4.48
CA GLY A 49 10.51 15.32 -3.11
C GLY A 49 9.23 14.56 -2.72
N VAL A 50 8.07 15.03 -3.18
CA VAL A 50 6.77 14.38 -2.93
C VAL A 50 6.65 13.10 -3.74
N LEU A 51 7.03 13.12 -5.02
CA LEU A 51 7.06 11.93 -5.86
C LEU A 51 8.00 10.85 -5.29
N LEU A 52 9.17 11.24 -4.79
CA LEU A 52 10.11 10.30 -4.16
C LEU A 52 9.48 9.65 -2.92
N ALA A 53 8.87 10.45 -2.04
CA ALA A 53 8.19 9.94 -0.86
C ALA A 53 7.02 9.01 -1.23
N HIS A 54 6.21 9.41 -2.22
CA HIS A 54 5.10 8.64 -2.76
C HIS A 54 5.57 7.27 -3.26
N TRP A 55 6.45 7.25 -4.26
CA TRP A 55 6.92 6.00 -4.86
C TRP A 55 7.64 5.11 -3.88
N THR A 56 8.46 5.68 -2.98
CA THR A 56 9.15 4.90 -1.94
C THR A 56 8.15 4.25 -0.98
N SER A 57 7.14 5.01 -0.52
CA SER A 57 6.14 4.49 0.42
C SER A 57 5.32 3.36 -0.19
N VAL A 58 4.90 3.49 -1.45
CA VAL A 58 4.15 2.46 -2.18
C VAL A 58 5.02 1.22 -2.43
N LEU A 59 6.25 1.43 -2.94
CA LEU A 59 7.21 0.37 -3.23
C LEU A 59 7.50 -0.48 -1.99
N LEU A 60 7.83 0.17 -0.86
CA LEU A 60 8.14 -0.51 0.39
C LEU A 60 6.92 -1.26 0.92
N THR A 61 5.75 -0.62 0.97
CA THR A 61 4.53 -1.25 1.50
C THR A 61 4.11 -2.46 0.69
N ALA A 62 4.14 -2.35 -0.64
CA ALA A 62 3.84 -3.47 -1.53
C ALA A 62 4.85 -4.62 -1.38
N SER A 63 6.15 -4.29 -1.28
CA SER A 63 7.20 -5.29 -1.08
C SER A 63 7.09 -5.99 0.27
N LEU A 64 6.79 -5.25 1.34
CA LEU A 64 6.58 -5.80 2.68
C LEU A 64 5.38 -6.73 2.72
N PHE A 65 4.26 -6.35 2.08
CA PHE A 65 3.09 -7.21 1.99
C PHE A 65 3.39 -8.49 1.21
N LEU A 66 3.89 -8.39 -0.02
CA LEU A 66 4.11 -9.55 -0.91
C LEU A 66 5.21 -10.47 -0.38
N GLY A 67 6.35 -9.90 0.01
CA GLY A 67 7.46 -10.65 0.60
C GLY A 67 7.07 -11.25 1.95
N GLY A 68 6.40 -10.48 2.79
CA GLY A 68 5.91 -10.94 4.07
C GLY A 68 4.90 -12.08 3.96
N LEU A 69 3.99 -12.00 2.98
CA LEU A 69 3.03 -13.07 2.67
C LEU A 69 3.72 -14.34 2.19
N ALA A 70 4.68 -14.23 1.27
CA ALA A 70 5.42 -15.37 0.71
C ALA A 70 6.30 -16.06 1.76
N LEU A 71 6.94 -15.26 2.63
CA LEU A 71 7.86 -15.75 3.66
C LEU A 71 7.17 -16.08 4.98
N ARG A 72 5.85 -15.84 5.11
CA ARG A 72 5.10 -15.95 6.36
C ARG A 72 5.72 -15.13 7.49
N TRP A 73 6.18 -13.93 7.17
CA TRP A 73 6.92 -13.10 8.11
C TRP A 73 5.98 -12.54 9.20
N PRO A 74 6.23 -12.79 10.50
CA PRO A 74 5.28 -12.43 11.55
C PRO A 74 5.05 -10.94 11.73
N ALA A 75 6.05 -10.12 11.38
CA ALA A 75 5.96 -8.67 11.49
C ALA A 75 5.23 -8.03 10.30
N THR A 76 4.76 -8.81 9.30
CA THR A 76 4.07 -8.28 8.12
C THR A 76 2.89 -7.37 8.47
N PRO A 77 1.97 -7.73 9.38
CA PRO A 77 0.85 -6.86 9.74
C PRO A 77 1.31 -5.48 10.23
N THR A 78 2.30 -5.44 11.12
CA THR A 78 2.86 -4.19 11.67
C THR A 78 3.61 -3.40 10.62
N ALA A 79 4.47 -4.05 9.84
CA ALA A 79 5.26 -3.39 8.80
C ALA A 79 4.37 -2.78 7.69
N VAL A 80 3.33 -3.50 7.26
CA VAL A 80 2.35 -2.98 6.29
C VAL A 80 1.53 -1.83 6.89
N ALA A 81 1.14 -1.91 8.16
CA ALA A 81 0.44 -0.80 8.83
C ALA A 81 1.28 0.48 8.92
N CYS A 82 2.58 0.36 9.24
CA CYS A 82 3.52 1.48 9.16
C CYS A 82 3.61 2.03 7.73
N GLY A 83 3.65 1.15 6.73
CA GLY A 83 3.62 1.51 5.32
C GLY A 83 2.36 2.32 4.93
N TYR A 84 1.18 1.85 5.34
CA TYR A 84 -0.07 2.59 5.13
C TYR A 84 -0.12 3.93 5.85
N ALA A 85 0.47 4.04 7.05
CA ALA A 85 0.58 5.33 7.73
C ALA A 85 1.46 6.32 6.94
N ALA A 86 2.57 5.84 6.36
CA ALA A 86 3.42 6.65 5.49
C ALA A 86 2.69 7.07 4.20
N MET A 87 2.04 6.12 3.51
CA MET A 87 1.24 6.40 2.31
C MET A 87 0.12 7.40 2.59
N ALA A 88 -0.62 7.23 3.68
CA ALA A 88 -1.66 8.15 4.10
C ALA A 88 -1.11 9.56 4.35
N THR A 89 0.06 9.68 4.98
CA THR A 89 0.71 10.98 5.21
C THR A 89 1.07 11.66 3.88
N VAL A 90 1.61 10.91 2.92
CA VAL A 90 1.93 11.44 1.59
C VAL A 90 0.66 11.85 0.84
N CYS A 91 -0.38 11.00 0.84
CA CYS A 91 -1.67 11.31 0.21
C CYS A 91 -2.33 12.56 0.82
N LEU A 92 -2.22 12.77 2.13
CA LEU A 92 -2.69 13.99 2.78
C LEU A 92 -1.97 15.23 2.22
N ILE A 93 -0.64 15.17 2.11
CA ILE A 93 0.16 16.26 1.56
C ILE A 93 -0.23 16.54 0.10
N GLU A 94 -0.31 15.50 -0.72
CA GLU A 94 -0.75 15.57 -2.12
C GLU A 94 -2.13 16.23 -2.28
N THR A 95 -3.09 15.76 -1.50
CA THR A 95 -4.49 16.20 -1.54
C THR A 95 -4.65 17.64 -1.09
N THR A 96 -3.99 18.02 0.02
CA THR A 96 -4.14 19.35 0.62
C THR A 96 -3.33 20.42 -0.12
N THR A 97 -2.18 20.07 -0.67
CA THR A 97 -1.20 21.04 -1.17
C THR A 97 -1.17 21.15 -2.69
N TYR A 98 -1.39 20.05 -3.42
CA TYR A 98 -1.12 20.01 -4.87
C TYR A 98 -2.36 19.72 -5.73
N LEU A 99 -3.26 18.83 -5.29
CA LEU A 99 -4.45 18.47 -6.06
C LEU A 99 -5.52 19.55 -5.95
N VAL A 100 -6.04 20.07 -7.06
CA VAL A 100 -7.05 21.15 -7.09
C VAL A 100 -8.33 20.71 -7.82
N HIS A 101 -8.87 19.56 -7.46
CA HIS A 101 -10.14 19.05 -8.01
C HIS A 101 -11.06 18.51 -6.91
N ASP A 102 -12.37 18.58 -7.11
CA ASP A 102 -13.35 18.27 -6.06
C ASP A 102 -13.32 16.81 -5.60
N ALA A 103 -12.98 15.88 -6.50
CA ALA A 103 -12.92 14.45 -6.21
C ALA A 103 -11.76 14.04 -5.27
N ARG A 104 -10.81 14.95 -4.98
CA ARG A 104 -9.59 14.63 -4.21
C ARG A 104 -9.89 14.11 -2.81
N TRP A 105 -10.90 14.68 -2.15
CA TRP A 105 -11.29 14.29 -0.79
C TRP A 105 -11.96 12.91 -0.75
N LEU A 106 -12.77 12.60 -1.77
CA LEU A 106 -13.39 11.28 -1.89
C LEU A 106 -12.33 10.22 -2.17
N ALA A 107 -11.37 10.51 -3.07
CA ALA A 107 -10.27 9.60 -3.35
C ALA A 107 -9.44 9.29 -2.10
N MET A 108 -9.02 10.33 -1.35
CA MET A 108 -8.30 10.18 -0.08
C MET A 108 -9.13 9.39 0.95
N GLY A 109 -10.43 9.68 1.07
CA GLY A 109 -11.33 8.97 2.00
C GLY A 109 -11.46 7.48 1.67
N LEU A 110 -11.61 7.13 0.39
CA LEU A 110 -11.66 5.74 -0.05
C LEU A 110 -10.33 5.01 0.19
N GLU A 111 -9.22 5.69 -0.04
CA GLU A 111 -7.88 5.16 0.21
C GLU A 111 -7.69 4.83 1.70
N TYR A 112 -8.07 5.75 2.59
CA TYR A 112 -7.95 5.55 4.03
C TYR A 112 -8.87 4.44 4.53
N ALA A 113 -10.09 4.37 3.99
CA ALA A 113 -11.01 3.28 4.29
C ALA A 113 -10.44 1.92 3.87
N ALA A 114 -9.75 1.85 2.72
CA ALA A 114 -9.06 0.64 2.28
C ALA A 114 -7.92 0.27 3.24
N TYR A 115 -7.06 1.22 3.62
CA TYR A 115 -5.97 0.98 4.58
C TYR A 115 -6.48 0.46 5.92
N ILE A 116 -7.54 1.06 6.47
CA ILE A 116 -8.16 0.60 7.72
C ILE A 116 -8.76 -0.79 7.54
N GLY A 117 -9.50 -1.04 6.45
CA GLY A 117 -10.12 -2.33 6.17
C GLY A 117 -9.10 -3.47 6.06
N ILE A 118 -7.99 -3.22 5.34
CA ILE A 118 -6.89 -4.18 5.18
C ILE A 118 -6.17 -4.38 6.52
N GLY A 119 -5.90 -3.30 7.27
CA GLY A 119 -5.31 -3.37 8.61
C GLY A 119 -6.14 -4.24 9.56
N LEU A 120 -7.46 -4.00 9.63
CA LEU A 120 -8.37 -4.81 10.43
C LEU A 120 -8.34 -6.28 10.01
N PHE A 121 -8.29 -6.57 8.72
CA PHE A 121 -8.13 -7.94 8.23
C PHE A 121 -6.81 -8.58 8.69
N LEU A 122 -5.68 -7.87 8.55
CA LEU A 122 -4.35 -8.37 8.90
C LEU A 122 -4.22 -8.66 10.41
N PHE A 123 -4.81 -7.83 11.27
CA PHE A 123 -4.71 -7.99 12.73
C PHE A 123 -5.82 -8.82 13.37
N ARG A 124 -7.02 -8.88 12.78
CA ARG A 124 -8.19 -9.51 13.44
C ARG A 124 -8.66 -10.79 12.78
N SER A 125 -8.30 -11.06 11.53
CA SER A 125 -8.82 -12.25 10.86
C SER A 125 -8.09 -13.51 11.33
N ALA A 126 -8.86 -14.57 11.60
CA ALA A 126 -8.29 -15.88 11.96
C ALA A 126 -7.35 -16.42 10.86
N TRP A 127 -7.60 -16.06 9.60
CA TRP A 127 -6.72 -16.43 8.49
C TRP A 127 -5.35 -15.75 8.62
N ALA A 128 -5.31 -14.44 8.83
CA ALA A 128 -4.04 -13.71 8.93
C ALA A 128 -3.26 -14.13 10.17
N GLN A 129 -3.95 -14.34 11.30
CA GLN A 129 -3.31 -14.86 12.51
C GLN A 129 -2.75 -16.27 12.29
N ALA A 130 -3.45 -17.16 11.59
CA ALA A 130 -2.92 -18.48 11.28
C ALA A 130 -1.73 -18.43 10.29
N HIS A 131 -1.72 -17.48 9.34
CA HIS A 131 -0.68 -17.41 8.30
C HIS A 131 0.59 -16.69 8.76
N PHE A 132 0.45 -15.59 9.49
CA PHE A 132 1.57 -14.79 10.00
C PHE A 132 1.98 -15.16 11.43
N GLY A 133 1.29 -16.10 12.09
CA GLY A 133 1.68 -16.57 13.42
C GLY A 133 1.23 -15.66 14.55
N GLY A 134 -0.02 -15.23 14.51
CA GLY A 134 -0.67 -14.39 15.51
C GLY A 134 -0.41 -14.79 16.95
N GLY A 135 0.47 -14.03 17.59
CA GLY A 135 0.82 -14.17 18.99
C GLY A 135 2.14 -13.49 19.32
N ALA A 136 2.40 -12.28 18.81
CA ALA A 136 3.32 -11.39 19.51
C ALA A 136 2.52 -10.78 20.67
N ASP A 137 2.75 -11.31 21.86
CA ASP A 137 2.45 -10.64 23.12
C ASP A 137 2.82 -9.16 22.99
N ILE A 138 1.83 -8.29 23.07
CA ILE A 138 2.03 -6.85 23.24
C ILE A 138 2.13 -6.54 24.75
N THR A 139 2.78 -7.44 25.48
CA THR A 139 3.18 -7.31 26.89
C THR A 139 4.68 -7.57 26.97
N GLY A 140 5.46 -6.57 26.55
CA GLY A 140 6.83 -6.36 27.01
C GLY A 140 6.84 -5.23 28.00
#